data_AF-A0A6I7MWS8-F1
#
_entry.id   AF-A0A6I7MWS8-F1
#
_cell.length_a   1.000
_cell.length_b   1.000
_cell.length_c   1.000
_cell.angle_alpha   90.00
_cell.angle_beta   90.00
_cell.angle_gamma   90.00
#
_symmetry.space_group_name_H-M   'P 1'
#
loop_
_entity.id
_entity.type
_entity.pdbx_description
1 polymer ?
#
loop_
_entity_poly.entity_id
_entity_poly.type
_entity_poly.pdbx_seq_one_letter_code
_entity_poly.pdbx_strand_id
1 'polypeptide(L)'
;MGRKNKNNDWKKRDGVVFSTSNDFDFDTGDEESPATLPPQQQQLKVMLDKKSRGGKQVTLIDGFVGEDEDLKSLGKMLKSKCGVGGSAKDGEILIQGDHRDKVLEILHKEGYKAKKSGG
;
A
#
# COMPACT_ATOMS: atom_id res chain seq x y z
N MET A 1 11.96 -14.91 58.75
CA MET A 1 11.97 -14.03 57.56
C MET A 1 13.23 -14.27 56.75
N GLY A 2 13.08 -14.68 55.49
CA GLY A 2 14.11 -15.26 54.63
C GLY A 2 15.15 -14.28 54.07
N ARG A 3 16.31 -14.88 53.76
CA ARG A 3 17.57 -14.32 53.25
C ARG A 3 17.39 -13.68 51.86
N LYS A 4 17.90 -12.46 51.64
CA LYS A 4 18.07 -11.87 50.30
C LYS A 4 19.50 -12.11 49.81
N ASN A 5 19.63 -12.89 48.73
CA ASN A 5 20.86 -13.09 47.98
C ASN A 5 20.62 -12.75 46.51
N LYS A 6 21.65 -12.15 45.87
CA LYS A 6 21.96 -11.97 44.43
C LYS A 6 22.19 -10.52 44.03
N ASN A 7 23.39 -10.03 44.31
CA ASN A 7 24.01 -8.98 43.50
C ASN A 7 24.43 -9.63 42.17
N ASN A 8 23.71 -9.31 41.10
CA ASN A 8 23.98 -9.84 39.77
C ASN A 8 25.13 -9.04 39.14
N ASP A 9 26.25 -9.72 38.94
CA ASP A 9 27.48 -9.22 38.32
C ASP A 9 27.26 -9.07 36.80
N TRP A 10 26.62 -7.97 36.40
CA TRP A 10 26.38 -7.62 34.99
C TRP A 10 27.52 -6.77 34.39
N LYS A 11 28.58 -6.52 35.17
CA LYS A 11 29.71 -5.66 34.82
C LYS A 11 30.78 -6.35 33.93
N LYS A 12 30.48 -7.53 33.40
CA LYS A 12 31.33 -8.30 32.46
C LYS A 12 30.73 -8.41 31.05
N ARG A 13 30.48 -7.25 30.42
CA ARG A 13 30.35 -7.04 28.97
C ARG A 13 30.89 -5.63 28.70
N ASP A 14 32.18 -5.39 28.86
CA ASP A 14 33.20 -5.59 27.82
C ASP A 14 32.75 -5.09 26.44
N GLY A 15 33.28 -3.93 26.04
CA GLY A 15 33.62 -3.64 24.65
C GLY A 15 32.53 -3.16 23.69
N VAL A 16 31.81 -2.08 23.99
CA VAL A 16 31.15 -1.31 22.91
C VAL A 16 31.85 0.04 22.75
N VAL A 17 32.71 0.10 21.74
CA VAL A 17 33.28 1.33 21.21
C VAL A 17 32.18 2.03 20.43
N PHE A 18 31.87 3.28 20.77
CA PHE A 18 30.94 4.09 19.98
C PHE A 18 31.75 4.70 18.84
N SER A 19 31.93 3.93 17.77
CA SER A 19 32.43 4.49 16.52
C SER A 19 31.37 5.45 16.00
N THR A 20 31.74 6.72 15.87
CA THR A 20 31.06 7.62 14.96
C THR A 20 31.16 7.02 13.56
N SER A 21 30.08 6.41 13.11
CA SER A 21 29.82 6.17 11.71
C SER A 21 28.36 6.56 11.52
N ASN A 22 28.24 7.80 11.07
CA ASN A 22 27.03 8.43 10.60
C ASN A 22 26.45 7.59 9.46
N ASP A 23 25.48 6.73 9.75
CA ASP A 23 24.39 6.48 8.82
C ASP A 23 23.16 6.01 9.58
N PHE A 24 22.22 6.93 9.71
CA PHE A 24 20.85 6.63 10.08
C PHE A 24 20.11 6.39 8.76
N ASP A 25 20.29 5.22 8.17
CA ASP A 25 19.40 4.77 7.11
C ASP A 25 18.12 4.27 7.76
N PHE A 26 17.04 5.00 7.50
CA PHE A 26 15.69 4.50 7.68
C PHE A 26 15.46 3.44 6.60
N ASP A 27 16.07 2.26 6.75
CA ASP A 27 15.75 1.09 5.94
C ASP A 27 14.32 0.69 6.28
N THR A 28 13.40 1.24 5.50
CA THR A 28 11.97 0.97 5.62
C THR A 28 11.75 -0.38 4.96
N GLY A 29 12.00 -1.44 5.72
CA GLY A 29 11.52 -2.80 5.51
C GLY A 29 11.37 -3.21 4.05
N ASP A 30 12.48 -3.63 3.43
CA ASP A 30 12.41 -4.57 2.30
C ASP A 30 12.00 -5.95 2.85
N GLU A 31 10.74 -6.06 3.29
CA GLU A 31 10.17 -7.31 3.78
C GLU A 31 9.56 -8.05 2.57
N GLU A 32 10.40 -8.85 1.93
CA GLU A 32 10.09 -10.15 1.30
C GLU A 32 8.63 -10.31 0.78
N SER A 33 8.25 -9.54 -0.23
CA SER A 33 6.87 -9.59 -0.76
C SER A 33 6.65 -10.85 -1.62
N PRO A 34 5.63 -11.69 -1.36
CA PRO A 34 5.24 -12.76 -2.28
C PRO A 34 4.98 -12.20 -3.67
N ALA A 35 5.61 -12.82 -4.66
CA ALA A 35 5.67 -12.38 -6.06
C ALA A 35 4.35 -11.77 -6.58
N THR A 36 4.24 -10.44 -6.48
CA THR A 36 3.17 -9.67 -7.09
C THR A 36 3.29 -9.87 -8.60
N LEU A 37 2.23 -10.39 -9.22
CA LEU A 37 2.22 -10.66 -10.65
C LEU A 37 2.62 -9.40 -11.43
N PRO A 38 3.36 -9.54 -12.54
CA PRO A 38 3.82 -8.39 -13.28
C PRO A 38 2.61 -7.53 -13.69
N PRO A 39 2.67 -6.21 -13.48
CA PRO A 39 1.56 -5.29 -13.71
C PRO A 39 0.99 -5.39 -15.14
N GLN A 40 1.83 -5.80 -16.09
CA GLN A 40 1.51 -5.99 -17.51
C GLN A 40 0.55 -7.15 -17.80
N GLN A 41 0.40 -8.11 -16.86
CA GLN A 41 -0.54 -9.22 -16.96
C GLN A 41 -1.85 -8.95 -16.23
N GLN A 42 -1.87 -8.01 -15.29
CA GLN A 42 -3.06 -7.67 -14.53
C GLN A 42 -4.03 -6.83 -15.38
N GLN A 43 -5.31 -7.20 -15.34
CA GLN A 43 -6.37 -6.50 -16.07
C GLN A 43 -7.30 -5.79 -15.09
N LEU A 44 -7.01 -4.51 -14.83
CA LEU A 44 -7.82 -3.69 -13.96
C LEU A 44 -9.06 -3.20 -14.69
N LYS A 45 -10.22 -3.30 -14.05
CA LYS A 45 -11.50 -2.83 -14.58
C LYS A 45 -11.91 -1.60 -13.82
N VAL A 46 -12.02 -0.49 -14.53
CA VAL A 46 -12.44 0.80 -13.98
C VAL A 46 -13.93 0.98 -14.29
N MET A 47 -14.75 0.83 -13.26
CA MET A 47 -16.19 0.95 -13.29
C MET A 47 -16.65 2.24 -12.64
N LEU A 48 -17.79 2.73 -13.09
CA LEU A 48 -18.41 3.90 -12.48
C LEU A 48 -19.73 3.48 -11.82
N ASP A 49 -19.74 3.45 -10.49
CA ASP A 49 -20.96 3.20 -9.74
C ASP A 49 -21.68 4.51 -9.45
N LYS A 50 -22.91 4.59 -9.96
CA LYS A 50 -23.88 5.69 -9.73
C LYS A 50 -25.11 5.20 -8.97
N LYS A 51 -25.37 3.89 -8.96
CA LYS A 51 -26.65 3.30 -8.56
C LYS A 51 -26.82 3.21 -7.04
N SER A 52 -25.73 3.09 -6.28
CA SER A 52 -25.82 2.72 -4.87
C SER A 52 -25.77 3.91 -3.88
N ARG A 53 -25.60 5.17 -4.33
CA ARG A 53 -25.33 6.30 -3.42
C ARG A 53 -25.97 7.65 -3.79
N GLY A 54 -27.26 7.65 -4.12
CA GLY A 54 -28.07 8.88 -4.16
C GLY A 54 -27.56 9.98 -5.09
N GLY A 55 -27.02 9.60 -6.26
CA GLY A 55 -26.49 10.53 -7.26
C GLY A 55 -24.99 10.83 -7.15
N LYS A 56 -24.30 10.34 -6.11
CA LYS A 56 -22.83 10.45 -6.02
C LYS A 56 -22.18 9.42 -6.95
N GLN A 57 -21.30 9.90 -7.82
CA GLN A 57 -20.52 9.06 -8.72
C GLN A 57 -19.27 8.58 -7.99
N VAL A 58 -19.00 7.28 -8.03
CA VAL A 58 -17.75 6.71 -7.52
C VAL A 58 -17.12 5.82 -8.60
N THR A 59 -15.81 5.90 -8.72
CA THR A 59 -15.02 5.05 -9.60
C THR A 59 -14.57 3.83 -8.80
N LEU A 60 -15.01 2.64 -9.18
CA LEU A 60 -14.60 1.36 -8.61
C LEU A 60 -13.54 0.73 -9.53
N ILE A 61 -12.39 0.37 -8.99
CA ILE A 61 -11.33 -0.33 -9.71
C ILE A 61 -11.26 -1.74 -9.13
N ASP A 62 -11.49 -2.73 -9.97
CA ASP A 62 -11.45 -4.16 -9.62
C ASP A 62 -10.42 -4.91 -10.48
N GLY A 63 -10.02 -6.11 -10.07
CA GLY A 63 -9.14 -7.00 -10.83
C GLY A 63 -7.65 -6.85 -10.50
N PHE A 64 -7.33 -6.28 -9.34
CA PHE A 64 -5.97 -6.29 -8.82
C PHE A 64 -5.64 -7.69 -8.29
N VAL A 65 -4.48 -8.24 -8.67
CA VAL A 65 -4.07 -9.60 -8.31
C VAL A 65 -2.69 -9.58 -7.67
N GLY A 66 -2.67 -9.40 -6.36
CA GLY A 66 -1.46 -9.28 -5.56
C GLY A 66 -1.80 -9.22 -4.08
N GLU A 67 -0.88 -8.76 -3.27
CA GLU A 67 -1.13 -8.58 -1.84
C GLU A 67 -2.00 -7.35 -1.53
N ASP A 68 -2.69 -7.43 -0.39
CA ASP A 68 -3.43 -6.31 0.18
C ASP A 68 -2.54 -5.08 0.44
N GLU A 69 -1.24 -5.28 0.70
CA GLU A 69 -0.27 -4.20 0.92
C GLU A 69 0.02 -3.42 -0.35
N ASP A 70 0.31 -4.10 -1.46
CA ASP A 70 0.45 -3.49 -2.79
C ASP A 70 -0.84 -2.79 -3.20
N LEU A 71 -2.00 -3.42 -2.97
CA LEU A 71 -3.29 -2.83 -3.26
C LEU A 71 -3.51 -1.53 -2.48
N LYS A 72 -3.15 -1.52 -1.19
CA LYS A 72 -3.25 -0.32 -0.34
C LYS A 72 -2.28 0.75 -0.83
N SER A 73 -1.06 0.40 -1.22
CA SER A 73 -0.05 1.30 -1.77
C SER A 73 -0.52 1.92 -3.09
N LEU A 74 -1.03 1.10 -4.01
CA LEU A 74 -1.60 1.54 -5.29
C LEU A 74 -2.83 2.42 -5.07
N GLY A 75 -3.72 2.02 -4.17
CA GLY A 75 -4.88 2.82 -3.77
C GLY A 75 -4.48 4.15 -3.14
N LYS A 76 -3.43 4.21 -2.32
CA LYS A 76 -2.89 5.45 -1.74
C LYS A 76 -2.30 6.35 -2.82
N MET A 77 -1.55 5.79 -3.77
CA MET A 77 -1.00 6.51 -4.91
C MET A 77 -2.12 7.09 -5.79
N LEU A 78 -3.13 6.30 -6.15
CA LEU A 78 -4.27 6.75 -6.94
C LEU A 78 -5.04 7.86 -6.24
N LYS A 79 -5.31 7.71 -4.93
CA LYS A 79 -5.97 8.74 -4.12
C LYS A 79 -5.16 10.04 -4.05
N SER A 80 -3.85 9.95 -3.88
CA SER A 80 -2.94 11.09 -3.82
C SER A 80 -2.88 11.83 -5.18
N LYS A 81 -2.71 11.09 -6.28
CA LYS A 81 -2.69 11.66 -7.64
C LYS A 81 -4.04 12.24 -8.07
N CYS A 82 -5.16 11.64 -7.64
CA CYS A 82 -6.50 12.13 -7.95
C CYS A 82 -6.99 13.22 -6.97
N GLY A 83 -6.36 13.38 -5.80
CA GLY A 83 -6.74 14.36 -4.79
C GLY A 83 -8.11 14.08 -4.15
N VAL A 84 -8.53 12.82 -4.14
CA VAL A 84 -9.88 12.42 -3.71
C VAL A 84 -9.87 11.36 -2.64
N GLY A 85 -10.94 11.34 -1.86
CA GLY A 85 -11.23 10.29 -0.90
C GLY A 85 -11.50 8.95 -1.57
N GLY A 86 -11.21 7.87 -0.86
CA GLY A 86 -11.44 6.52 -1.36
C GLY A 86 -11.02 5.44 -0.36
N SER A 87 -11.35 4.19 -0.66
CA SER A 87 -11.04 3.03 0.16
C SER A 87 -10.51 1.92 -0.72
N ALA A 88 -9.56 1.14 -0.22
CA ALA A 88 -8.96 0.02 -0.93
C ALA A 88 -9.13 -1.19 -0.01
N LYS A 89 -9.93 -2.18 -0.44
CA LYS A 89 -10.34 -3.34 0.36
C LYS A 89 -10.60 -4.53 -0.57
N ASP A 90 -10.33 -5.76 -0.12
CA ASP A 90 -10.78 -6.99 -0.78
C ASP A 90 -10.42 -7.10 -2.29
N GLY A 91 -9.26 -6.62 -2.73
CA GLY A 91 -8.89 -6.68 -4.14
C GLY A 91 -9.46 -5.54 -5.02
N GLU A 92 -10.24 -4.62 -4.43
CA GLU A 92 -10.87 -3.49 -5.11
C GLU A 92 -10.50 -2.13 -4.50
N ILE A 93 -10.52 -1.09 -5.34
CA ILE A 93 -10.21 0.29 -4.97
C ILE A 93 -11.40 1.17 -5.35
N LEU A 94 -12.04 1.76 -4.35
CA LEU A 94 -13.11 2.73 -4.52
C LEU A 94 -12.55 4.14 -4.43
N ILE A 95 -12.86 4.95 -5.43
CA ILE A 95 -12.45 6.35 -5.56
C ILE A 95 -13.71 7.21 -5.67
N GLN A 96 -13.81 8.27 -4.88
CA GLN A 96 -14.93 9.20 -4.99
C GLN A 96 -14.77 10.09 -6.23
N GLY A 97 -15.86 10.28 -6.97
CA GLY A 97 -15.88 11.09 -8.20
C GLY A 97 -15.75 10.28 -9.49
N ASP A 98 -15.87 10.99 -10.61
CA ASP A 98 -15.56 10.48 -11.95
C ASP A 98 -14.11 10.81 -12.28
N HIS A 99 -13.20 9.86 -12.01
CA HIS A 99 -11.78 10.00 -12.32
C HIS A 99 -11.30 8.92 -13.28
N ARG A 100 -12.21 8.33 -14.05
CA ARG A 100 -11.90 7.24 -14.97
C ARG A 100 -10.72 7.55 -15.89
N ASP A 101 -10.65 8.76 -16.47
CA ASP A 101 -9.57 9.15 -17.38
C ASP A 101 -8.22 9.27 -16.66
N LYS A 102 -8.18 9.97 -15.52
CA LYS A 102 -6.96 10.11 -14.71
C LYS A 102 -6.48 8.75 -14.20
N VAL A 103 -7.39 7.92 -13.69
CA VAL A 103 -7.08 6.60 -13.17
C VAL A 103 -6.50 5.71 -14.27
N LEU A 104 -7.07 5.71 -15.48
CA LEU A 104 -6.51 4.94 -16.59
C LEU A 104 -5.13 5.43 -17.00
N GLU A 105 -4.93 6.75 -17.07
CA GLU A 105 -3.64 7.31 -17.45
C GLU A 105 -2.56 6.94 -16.43
N ILE A 106 -2.89 6.98 -15.13
CA ILE A 106 -1.99 6.57 -14.06
C ILE A 106 -1.71 5.07 -14.16
N LEU A 107 -2.75 4.23 -14.28
CA LEU A 107 -2.59 2.79 -14.37
C LEU A 107 -1.76 2.39 -15.59
N HIS A 108 -1.95 3.04 -16.74
CA HIS A 108 -1.12 2.84 -17.93
C HIS A 108 0.33 3.29 -17.71
N LYS A 109 0.57 4.42 -17.03
CA LYS A 109 1.92 4.88 -16.69
C LYS A 109 2.67 3.91 -15.78
N GLU A 110 1.94 3.29 -14.84
CA GLU A 110 2.48 2.26 -13.95
C GLU A 110 2.58 0.88 -14.63
N GLY A 111 2.16 0.76 -15.90
CA GLY A 111 2.26 -0.48 -16.69
C GLY A 111 1.13 -1.48 -16.49
N TYR A 112 0.06 -1.11 -15.79
CA TYR A 112 -1.15 -1.93 -15.66
C TYR A 112 -2.04 -1.81 -16.88
N LYS A 113 -2.67 -2.93 -17.30
CA LYS A 113 -3.70 -2.89 -18.34
C LYS A 113 -5.04 -2.56 -17.70
N ALA A 114 -5.44 -1.31 -17.77
CA ALA A 114 -6.71 -0.86 -17.25
C ALA A 114 -7.75 -0.66 -18.38
N LYS A 115 -8.98 -1.12 -18.17
CA LYS A 115 -10.10 -0.97 -19.11
C LYS A 115 -11.28 -0.29 -18.43
N LYS A 116 -11.90 0.67 -19.12
CA LYS A 116 -13.22 1.21 -18.71
C LYS A 116 -14.25 0.10 -18.85
N SER A 117 -14.97 -0.20 -17.78
CA SER A 117 -16.04 -1.20 -17.73
C SER A 117 -17.29 -0.53 -17.19
N GLY A 118 -18.35 -0.42 -17.99
CA GLY A 118 -19.59 0.26 -17.61
C GLY A 118 -20.00 1.30 -18.65
N GLY A 119 -21.21 1.10 -19.20
CA GLY A 119 -21.92 2.05 -20.06
C GLY A 119 -22.80 2.98 -19.23
#